data_AF-A0A7V8YPI8-F1
#
_entry.id   AF-A0A7V8YPI8-F1
#
_cell.length_a   1.000
_cell.length_b   1.000
_cell.length_c   1.000
_cell.angle_alpha   90.00
_cell.angle_beta   90.00
_cell.angle_gamma   90.00
#
_symmetry.space_group_name_H-M   'P 1'
#
loop_
_entity.id
_entity.type
_entity.pdbx_description
1 polymer ?
#
loop_
_entity_poly.entity_id
_entity_poly.type
_entity_poly.pdbx_seq_one_letter_code
_entity_poly.pdbx_strand_id
1 'polypeptide(L)'
;METRVDEIAVGVYRISTMLPDVAPGGFTMNQFLVDAEEPLLFHCGPRQMFPLVSEAVGRVTPVEGMRWITFGHVESDECGSMNEWLA
;
A
#
# COMPACT_ATOMS: atom_id res chain seq x y z
N MET A 1 7.32 -0.79 -13.38
CA MET A 1 7.31 -0.26 -12.01
C MET A 1 7.66 -1.40 -11.09
N GLU A 2 8.68 -1.22 -10.26
CA GLU A 2 9.04 -2.19 -9.23
C GLU A 2 8.40 -1.76 -7.91
N THR A 3 7.66 -2.68 -7.27
CA THR A 3 7.14 -2.50 -5.92
C THR A 3 7.96 -3.36 -4.97
N ARG A 4 8.63 -2.70 -4.02
CA ARG A 4 9.47 -3.33 -3.00
C ARG A 4 8.72 -3.44 -1.68
N VAL A 5 8.95 -4.53 -0.97
CA VAL A 5 8.43 -4.76 0.38
C VAL A 5 9.63 -4.87 1.30
N ASP A 6 9.76 -3.94 2.25
CA ASP A 6 10.82 -3.94 3.24
C ASP A 6 10.18 -3.95 4.64
N GLU A 7 10.56 -4.88 5.51
CA GLU A 7 10.21 -4.82 6.94
C GLU A 7 11.07 -3.74 7.62
N ILE A 8 10.43 -2.70 8.16
CA ILE A 8 11.12 -1.53 8.74
C ILE A 8 11.06 -1.51 10.27
N ALA A 9 10.17 -2.31 10.85
CA ALA A 9 10.10 -2.67 12.25
C ALA A 9 9.35 -4.00 12.35
N VAL A 10 9.41 -4.68 13.51
CA VAL A 10 8.73 -5.97 13.71
C VAL A 10 7.24 -5.86 13.34
N GLY A 11 6.82 -6.59 12.32
CA GLY A 11 5.43 -6.59 11.84
C GLY A 11 4.99 -5.30 11.13
N VAL A 12 5.92 -4.40 10.78
CA VAL A 12 5.63 -3.16 10.04
C VAL A 12 6.42 -3.16 8.75
N TYR A 13 5.70 -3.14 7.63
CA TYR A 13 6.26 -3.24 6.30
C TYR A 13 6.01 -1.96 5.50
N ARG A 14 7.05 -1.47 4.83
CA ARG A 14 6.93 -0.44 3.82
C ARG A 14 6.78 -1.08 2.45
N ILE A 15 5.70 -0.75 1.76
CA ILE A 15 5.46 -1.11 0.36
C ILE A 15 5.77 0.12 -0.48
N SER A 16 6.89 0.08 -1.20
CA SER A 16 7.42 1.24 -1.95
C SER A 16 7.38 0.99 -3.44
N THR A 17 6.62 1.80 -4.17
CA THR A 17 6.57 1.75 -5.64
C THR A 17 7.29 2.95 -6.24
N MET A 18 8.30 2.70 -7.07
CA MET A 18 9.06 3.76 -7.76
C MET A 18 8.31 4.27 -9.00
N LEU A 19 8.05 5.57 -9.04
CA LEU A 19 7.45 6.34 -10.13
C LEU A 19 8.53 7.26 -10.74
N PRO A 20 9.33 6.80 -11.71
CA PRO A 20 10.47 7.55 -12.23
C PRO A 20 10.06 8.81 -13.01
N ASP A 21 8.88 8.80 -13.64
CA ASP A 21 8.46 9.82 -14.60
C ASP A 21 7.62 10.96 -13.99
N VAL A 22 7.30 10.90 -12.68
CA VAL A 22 6.42 11.87 -12.01
C VAL A 22 7.15 13.17 -11.63
N ALA A 23 8.45 13.10 -11.35
CA ALA A 23 9.26 14.25 -10.95
C ALA A 23 10.74 14.03 -11.30
N PRO A 24 11.55 15.10 -11.47
CA PRO A 24 13.01 14.97 -11.57
C PRO A 24 13.60 14.24 -10.37
N GLY A 25 14.32 13.14 -10.61
CA GLY A 25 14.84 12.26 -9.54
C GLY A 25 13.87 11.14 -9.13
N GLY A 26 12.68 11.11 -9.72
CA GLY A 26 11.62 10.15 -9.43
C GLY A 26 10.87 10.43 -8.13
N PHE A 27 9.78 9.70 -7.95
CA PHE A 27 8.93 9.77 -6.77
C PHE A 27 8.62 8.37 -6.27
N THR A 28 8.57 8.17 -4.96
CA THR A 28 8.14 6.89 -4.39
C THR A 28 6.80 7.04 -3.71
N MET A 29 5.84 6.21 -4.08
CA MET A 29 4.59 6.06 -3.33
C MET A 29 4.77 4.93 -2.31
N ASN A 30 4.52 5.22 -1.02
CA ASN A 30 4.89 4.34 0.09
C ASN A 30 3.68 4.02 0.99
N GLN A 31 3.06 2.86 0.80
CA GLN A 31 2.08 2.33 1.73
C GLN A 31 2.77 1.67 2.93
N PHE A 32 2.09 1.64 4.07
CA PHE A 32 2.55 0.91 5.25
C PHE A 32 1.54 -0.15 5.64
N LEU A 33 2.01 -1.39 5.76
CA LEU A 33 1.24 -2.51 6.26
C LEU A 33 1.69 -2.81 7.68
N VAL A 34 0.73 -2.87 8.60
CA VAL A 34 0.92 -3.40 9.95
C VAL A 34 0.34 -4.81 9.97
N ASP A 35 1.23 -5.80 10.03
CA ASP A 35 0.89 -7.23 10.17
C ASP A 35 0.70 -7.54 11.66
N ALA A 36 -0.56 -7.56 12.06
CA ALA A 36 -1.01 -7.79 13.43
C ALA A 36 -2.24 -8.72 13.41
N GLU A 37 -2.81 -9.01 14.57
CA GLU A 37 -4.05 -9.81 14.68
C GLU A 37 -5.20 -9.24 13.82
N GLU A 38 -5.27 -7.91 13.74
CA GLU A 38 -6.14 -7.20 12.81
C GLU A 38 -5.28 -6.36 11.84
N PRO A 39 -4.96 -6.89 10.64
CA PRO A 39 -4.06 -6.21 9.71
C PRO A 39 -4.58 -4.86 9.26
N LEU A 40 -3.66 -3.89 9.19
CA LEU A 40 -3.96 -2.50 8.82
C LEU A 40 -3.10 -2.07 7.64
N LEU A 41 -3.75 -1.47 6.63
CA LEU A 41 -3.09 -0.79 5.52
C LEU A 41 -3.24 0.72 5.69
N PHE A 42 -2.12 1.41 5.81
CA PHE A 42 -2.05 2.86 5.81
C PHE A 42 -1.90 3.34 4.36
N HIS A 43 -3.00 3.93 3.88
CA HIS A 43 -3.36 4.37 2.54
C HIS A 43 -3.34 3.29 1.45
N CYS A 44 -4.29 3.36 0.53
CA CYS A 44 -4.46 2.37 -0.55
C CYS A 44 -3.70 2.77 -1.83
N GLY A 45 -3.36 4.05 -1.97
CA GLY A 45 -2.77 4.59 -3.19
C GLY A 45 -3.82 5.02 -4.23
N PRO A 46 -3.36 5.54 -5.39
CA PRO A 46 -4.19 5.73 -6.56
C PRO A 46 -4.83 4.43 -7.05
N ARG A 47 -6.00 4.54 -7.70
CA ARG A 47 -6.77 3.40 -8.23
C ARG A 47 -5.92 2.40 -9.02
N GLN A 48 -5.09 2.90 -9.94
CA GLN A 48 -4.25 2.09 -10.83
C GLN A 48 -3.14 1.30 -10.09
N MET A 49 -2.80 1.69 -8.87
CA MET A 49 -1.79 0.99 -8.07
C MET A 49 -2.35 -0.24 -7.34
N PHE A 50 -3.67 -0.46 -7.33
CA PHE A 50 -4.28 -1.59 -6.61
C PHE A 50 -3.57 -2.93 -6.88
N PRO A 51 -3.36 -3.38 -8.14
CA PRO A 51 -2.76 -4.69 -8.38
C PRO A 51 -1.34 -4.82 -7.82
N LEU A 52 -0.58 -3.73 -7.81
CA LEU A 52 0.80 -3.71 -7.32
C LEU A 52 0.84 -3.76 -5.79
N VAL A 53 -0.04 -2.99 -5.14
CA VAL A 53 -0.09 -2.93 -3.68
C VAL A 53 -0.72 -4.21 -3.12
N SER A 54 -1.80 -4.75 -3.71
CA SER A 54 -2.43 -5.98 -3.24
C SER A 54 -1.54 -7.20 -3.42
N GLU A 55 -0.81 -7.31 -4.53
CA GLU A 55 0.21 -8.35 -4.70
C GLU A 55 1.31 -8.23 -3.64
N ALA A 56 1.78 -7.01 -3.34
CA ALA A 56 2.79 -6.77 -2.33
C ALA A 56 2.32 -7.10 -0.91
N VAL A 57 1.09 -6.72 -0.54
CA VAL A 57 0.46 -7.10 0.74
C VAL A 57 0.32 -8.62 0.83
N GLY A 58 -0.11 -9.28 -0.24
CA GLY A 58 -0.28 -10.74 -0.32
C GLY A 58 1.00 -11.55 -0.12
N ARG A 59 2.17 -10.93 -0.25
CA ARG A 59 3.48 -11.56 0.08
C ARG A 59 3.76 -11.57 1.59
N VAL A 60 3.06 -10.75 2.36
CA VAL A 60 3.21 -10.64 3.82
C VAL A 60 2.06 -11.36 4.53
N THR A 61 0.81 -11.05 4.17
CA THR A 61 -0.39 -11.56 4.83
C THR A 61 -1.55 -11.74 3.83
N PRO A 62 -2.49 -12.68 4.04
CA PRO A 62 -3.64 -12.85 3.14
C PRO A 62 -4.47 -11.57 3.00
N VAL A 63 -4.73 -11.14 1.77
CA VAL A 63 -5.47 -9.90 1.48
C VAL A 63 -6.91 -9.98 1.97
N GLU A 64 -7.52 -11.17 1.93
CA GLU A 64 -8.88 -11.43 2.41
C GLU A 64 -9.01 -11.27 3.93
N GLY A 65 -7.88 -11.29 4.66
CA GLY A 65 -7.80 -11.07 6.10
C GLY A 65 -7.60 -9.61 6.49
N MET A 66 -7.52 -8.68 5.53
CA MET A 66 -7.36 -7.25 5.81
C MET A 66 -8.55 -6.73 6.62
N ARG A 67 -8.25 -6.06 7.74
CA ARG A 67 -9.27 -5.57 8.67
C ARG A 67 -9.47 -4.07 8.62
N TRP A 68 -8.36 -3.33 8.53
CA TRP A 68 -8.37 -1.88 8.62
C TRP A 68 -7.78 -1.24 7.36
N ILE A 69 -8.53 -0.30 6.81
CA ILE A 69 -8.08 0.63 5.79
C ILE A 69 -8.02 2.02 6.43
N THR A 70 -6.88 2.70 6.27
CA THR A 70 -6.58 3.98 6.92
C THR A 70 -6.01 4.97 5.92
N PHE A 71 -6.12 6.27 6.19
CA PHE A 71 -5.56 7.35 5.36
C PHE A 71 -5.13 8.50 6.27
N GLY A 72 -4.09 9.24 5.90
CA GLY A 72 -3.71 10.49 6.55
C GLY A 72 -4.60 11.65 6.11
N HIS A 73 -5.05 11.63 4.86
CA HIS A 73 -6.02 12.57 4.29
C HIS A 73 -6.91 11.88 3.23
N VAL A 74 -7.94 12.58 2.77
CA VAL A 74 -8.88 12.05 1.77
C VAL A 74 -8.61 12.73 0.43
N GLU A 75 -7.80 12.08 -0.39
CA GLU A 75 -7.52 12.48 -1.78
C GLU A 75 -7.21 11.23 -2.62
N SER A 76 -7.29 11.38 -3.94
CA SER A 76 -7.15 10.28 -4.90
C SER A 76 -5.85 9.48 -4.78
N ASP A 77 -4.79 10.09 -4.25
CA ASP A 77 -3.49 9.47 -4.03
C ASP A 77 -3.47 8.56 -2.78
N GLU A 78 -4.37 8.75 -1.82
CA GLU A 78 -4.45 7.91 -0.62
C GLU A 78 -5.64 6.94 -0.64
N CYS A 79 -6.82 7.37 -1.12
CA CYS A 79 -8.04 6.57 -1.09
C CYS A 79 -8.48 6.03 -2.46
N GLY A 80 -7.72 6.27 -3.52
CA GLY A 80 -8.14 6.04 -4.91
C GLY A 80 -8.49 4.58 -5.25
N SER A 81 -7.85 3.62 -4.59
CA SER A 81 -8.12 2.18 -4.75
C SER A 81 -8.97 1.57 -3.63
N MET A 82 -9.54 2.37 -2.71
CA MET A 82 -10.28 1.88 -1.54
C MET A 82 -11.38 0.88 -1.93
N ASN A 83 -12.16 1.17 -2.98
CA ASN A 83 -13.27 0.31 -3.38
C ASN A 83 -12.82 -1.10 -3.80
N GLU A 84 -11.64 -1.23 -4.41
CA GLU A 84 -11.07 -2.52 -4.79
C GLU A 84 -10.64 -3.37 -3.58
N TRP A 85 -10.28 -2.73 -2.47
CA TRP A 85 -9.99 -3.42 -1.21
C TRP A 85 -11.25 -3.84 -0.44
N LEU A 86 -12.41 -3.27 -0.77
CA LEU A 86 -13.70 -3.56 -0.15
C LEU A 86 -14.56 -4.53 -0.96
N ALA A 87 -14.12 -4.91 -2.17
CA ALA A 87 -14.84 -5.78 -3.10
C ALA A 87 -14.48 -7.26 -2.88
#